data_AF-A0A3B4ADL2-F1
#
_entry.id   AF-A0A3B4ADL2-F1
#
_cell.length_a   1.000
_cell.length_b   1.000
_cell.length_c   1.000
_cell.angle_alpha   90.00
_cell.angle_beta   90.00
_cell.angle_gamma   90.00
#
_symmetry.space_group_name_H-M   'P 1'
#
loop_
_entity.id
_entity.type
_entity.pdbx_description
1 polymer ?
#
loop_
_entity_poly.entity_id
_entity_poly.type
_entity_poly.pdbx_seq_one_letter_code
_entity_poly.pdbx_strand_id
1 'polypeptide(L)'
;MFRFDSEYDDGEATYLDDLKEEMQKQAELNRAEFETMDDETRVQYEGFRPGMYVRLEISSLPCEFVTNFDPHYAIILGGLSSSEGNVGYLQMRLKKHRWYDRILKTRDPLILSLGWRRFQTIPLYHIEDHNGRHRLLKYTPQHMHCGIFKNTCFVKVILSLPIALSL
;
A
#
# COMPACT_ATOMS: atom_id res chain seq x y z
N MET A 1 12.30 -53.79 -12.11
CA MET A 1 12.67 -52.54 -12.78
C MET A 1 11.42 -51.68 -12.79
N PHE A 2 11.30 -50.80 -11.80
CA PHE A 2 10.10 -49.98 -11.62
C PHE A 2 10.03 -48.97 -12.76
N ARG A 3 9.03 -49.14 -13.62
CA ARG A 3 8.64 -48.17 -14.64
C ARG A 3 7.97 -47.04 -13.86
N PHE A 4 8.66 -45.91 -13.73
CA PHE A 4 8.00 -44.68 -13.31
C PHE A 4 7.05 -44.32 -14.45
N ASP A 5 5.75 -44.42 -14.19
CA ASP A 5 4.71 -44.11 -15.16
C ASP A 5 4.86 -42.66 -15.60
N SER A 6 5.06 -42.47 -16.91
CA SER A 6 5.04 -41.19 -17.62
C SER A 6 3.65 -40.54 -17.64
N GLU A 7 2.69 -41.07 -16.87
CA GLU A 7 1.31 -40.60 -16.76
C GLU A 7 1.09 -39.58 -15.64
N TYR A 8 2.12 -39.27 -14.83
CA TYR A 8 2.08 -38.19 -13.83
C TYR A 8 2.72 -36.87 -14.30
N ASP A 9 3.30 -36.84 -15.50
CA ASP A 9 3.79 -35.60 -16.15
C ASP A 9 2.71 -34.95 -17.03
N ASP A 10 1.54 -35.61 -17.14
CA ASP A 10 0.35 -35.16 -17.88
C ASP A 10 -0.73 -34.62 -16.92
N GLY A 11 -0.31 -34.11 -15.76
CA GLY A 11 -1.18 -33.36 -14.87
C GLY A 11 -1.57 -32.06 -15.56
N GLU A 12 -2.80 -31.99 -16.07
CA GLU A 12 -3.41 -30.84 -16.73
C GLU A 12 -2.86 -29.52 -16.17
N ALA A 13 -2.38 -28.64 -17.06
CA ALA A 13 -1.96 -27.29 -16.71
C ALA A 13 -3.00 -26.70 -15.74
N THR A 14 -2.57 -26.45 -14.50
CA THR A 14 -3.51 -26.00 -13.48
C THR A 14 -3.97 -24.60 -13.88
N TYR A 15 -5.21 -24.21 -13.58
CA TYR A 15 -5.70 -22.83 -13.83
C TYR A 15 -4.73 -21.72 -13.37
N LEU A 16 -3.93 -21.98 -12.34
CA LEU A 16 -2.88 -21.07 -11.89
C LEU A 16 -1.69 -20.95 -12.85
N ASP A 17 -1.35 -22.03 -13.56
CA ASP A 17 -0.27 -22.05 -14.53
C ASP A 17 -0.71 -21.37 -15.84
N ASP A 18 -1.96 -21.54 -16.26
CA ASP A 18 -2.55 -20.77 -17.37
C ASP A 18 -2.50 -19.25 -17.08
N LEU A 19 -2.89 -18.83 -15.88
CA LEU A 19 -2.82 -17.41 -15.48
C LEU A 19 -1.38 -16.88 -15.47
N LYS A 20 -0.41 -17.67 -15.01
CA LYS A 20 1.01 -17.29 -15.05
C LYS A 20 1.49 -17.16 -16.49
N GLU A 21 1.11 -18.09 -17.36
CA GLU A 21 1.46 -18.04 -18.77
C GLU A 21 0.86 -16.81 -19.45
N GLU A 22 -0.40 -16.46 -19.19
CA GLU A 22 -1.01 -15.24 -19.71
C GLU A 22 -0.27 -13.99 -19.25
N MET A 23 0.07 -13.91 -17.95
CA MET A 23 0.86 -12.82 -17.40
C MET A 23 2.25 -12.73 -18.04
N GLN A 24 2.90 -13.88 -18.27
CA GLN A 24 4.21 -13.96 -18.88
C GLN A 24 4.17 -13.58 -20.36
N LYS A 25 3.20 -14.10 -21.12
CA LYS A 25 2.95 -13.75 -22.53
C LYS A 25 2.74 -12.24 -22.68
N GLN A 26 1.94 -11.63 -21.82
CA GLN A 26 1.75 -10.17 -21.85
C GLN A 26 3.05 -9.41 -21.56
N ALA A 27 3.85 -9.87 -20.60
CA ALA A 27 5.14 -9.25 -20.28
C ALA A 27 6.16 -9.39 -21.43
N GLU A 28 6.19 -10.54 -22.10
CA GLU A 28 7.04 -10.81 -23.26
C GLU A 28 6.62 -9.97 -24.46
N LEU A 29 5.32 -9.87 -24.75
CA LEU A 29 4.80 -8.99 -25.80
C LEU A 29 5.18 -7.53 -25.55
N ASN A 30 4.96 -7.02 -24.34
CA ASN A 30 5.37 -5.66 -23.99
C ASN A 30 6.89 -5.47 -24.21
N ARG A 31 7.72 -6.42 -23.79
CA ARG A 31 9.18 -6.33 -23.98
C ARG A 31 9.56 -6.30 -25.46
N ALA A 32 8.99 -7.20 -26.28
CA ALA A 32 9.29 -7.33 -27.69
C ALA A 32 8.92 -6.07 -28.49
N GLU A 33 7.77 -5.45 -28.20
CA GLU A 33 7.35 -4.21 -28.86
C GLU A 33 8.34 -3.05 -28.62
N PHE A 34 8.93 -2.97 -27.42
CA PHE A 34 9.86 -1.90 -27.05
C PHE A 34 11.34 -2.21 -27.33
N GLU A 35 11.70 -3.37 -27.86
CA GLU A 35 13.10 -3.72 -28.18
C GLU A 35 13.64 -2.96 -29.39
N THR A 36 12.78 -2.57 -30.33
CA THR A 36 13.18 -1.88 -31.57
C THR A 36 13.25 -0.37 -31.43
N MET A 37 12.76 0.18 -30.32
CA MET A 37 12.73 1.62 -30.05
C MET A 37 14.03 2.07 -29.38
N ASP A 38 14.44 3.30 -29.68
CA ASP A 38 15.59 3.92 -29.03
C ASP A 38 15.30 4.21 -27.55
N ASP A 39 16.34 4.17 -26.70
CA ASP A 39 16.20 4.28 -25.24
C ASP A 39 15.57 5.62 -24.83
N GLU A 40 15.85 6.72 -25.54
CA GLU A 40 15.25 8.03 -25.27
C GLU A 40 13.73 8.01 -25.49
N THR A 41 13.29 7.47 -26.62
CA THR A 41 11.86 7.34 -26.93
C THR A 41 11.16 6.39 -25.96
N ARG A 42 11.84 5.32 -25.56
CA ARG A 42 11.30 4.31 -24.66
C ARG A 42 11.02 4.86 -23.26
N VAL A 43 11.92 5.70 -22.73
CA VAL A 43 11.73 6.37 -21.43
C VAL A 43 10.52 7.31 -21.45
N GLN A 44 10.18 7.93 -22.59
CA GLN A 44 8.99 8.79 -22.69
C GLN A 44 7.67 8.01 -22.62
N TYR A 45 7.64 6.77 -23.14
CA TYR A 45 6.43 5.94 -23.14
C TYR A 45 6.26 5.11 -21.86
N GLU A 46 7.30 4.37 -21.45
CA GLU A 46 7.24 3.48 -20.27
C GLU A 46 7.59 4.21 -18.96
N GLY A 47 8.30 5.33 -19.04
CA GLY A 47 8.96 5.96 -17.90
C GLY A 47 10.32 5.32 -17.57
N PHE A 48 10.83 5.62 -16.37
CA PHE A 48 12.09 5.05 -15.88
C PHE A 48 11.88 3.62 -15.38
N ARG A 49 12.59 2.66 -15.98
CA ARG A 49 12.53 1.25 -15.61
C ARG A 49 13.21 0.99 -14.25
N PRO A 50 12.74 0.00 -13.48
CA PRO A 50 13.40 -0.37 -12.22
C PRO A 50 14.85 -0.84 -12.48
N GLY A 51 15.78 -0.41 -11.62
CA GLY A 51 17.20 -0.74 -11.72
C GLY A 51 18.08 0.32 -12.41
N MET A 52 17.49 1.34 -13.03
CA MET A 52 18.23 2.48 -13.57
C MET A 52 18.68 3.43 -12.45
N TYR A 53 19.92 3.94 -12.55
CA TYR A 53 20.39 4.98 -11.65
C TYR A 53 19.94 6.36 -12.18
N VAL A 54 19.14 7.07 -11.37
CA VAL A 54 18.53 8.35 -11.77
C VAL A 54 18.92 9.44 -10.78
N ARG A 55 19.17 10.66 -11.29
CA ARG A 55 19.36 11.87 -10.49
C ARG A 55 18.04 12.63 -10.43
N LEU A 56 17.56 12.91 -9.21
CA LEU A 56 16.33 13.67 -8.97
C LEU A 56 16.68 15.04 -8.43
N GLU A 57 16.06 16.08 -8.98
CA GLU A 57 16.11 17.44 -8.47
C GLU A 57 14.73 17.83 -7.96
N ILE A 58 14.63 18.11 -6.66
CA ILE A 58 13.37 18.49 -6.01
C ILE A 58 13.47 19.97 -5.64
N SER A 59 12.59 20.78 -6.22
CA SER A 59 12.50 22.19 -5.88
C SER A 59 11.75 22.40 -4.56
N SER A 60 12.07 23.49 -3.85
CA SER A 60 11.36 23.92 -2.64
C SER A 60 11.41 22.94 -1.45
N LEU A 61 12.57 22.34 -1.20
CA LEU A 61 12.79 21.59 0.04
C LEU A 61 12.95 22.54 1.24
N PRO A 62 12.32 22.23 2.40
CA PRO A 62 12.56 22.98 3.63
C PRO A 62 14.04 23.00 4.00
N CYS A 63 14.56 24.16 4.42
CA CYS A 63 15.98 24.29 4.73
C CYS A 63 16.39 23.42 5.92
N GLU A 64 15.45 23.16 6.83
CA GLU A 64 15.62 22.31 8.01
C GLU A 64 15.99 20.87 7.64
N PHE A 65 15.53 20.39 6.48
CA PHE A 65 15.86 19.06 5.98
C PHE A 65 17.33 18.96 5.58
N VAL A 66 17.89 20.01 4.98
CA VAL A 66 19.30 20.06 4.55
C VAL A 66 20.21 20.25 5.75
N THR A 67 19.84 21.12 6.70
CA THR A 67 20.68 21.40 7.87
C THR A 67 20.76 20.24 8.85
N ASN A 68 19.67 19.46 9.00
CA ASN A 68 19.59 18.34 9.93
C ASN A 68 19.71 16.99 9.23
N PHE A 69 20.36 16.94 8.07
CA PHE A 69 20.55 15.69 7.34
C PHE A 69 21.52 14.77 8.10
N ASP A 70 21.02 13.62 8.53
CA ASP A 70 21.80 12.57 9.18
C ASP A 70 21.88 11.32 8.27
N PRO A 71 23.07 10.91 7.81
CA PRO A 71 23.26 9.74 6.96
C PRO A 71 22.78 8.40 7.55
N HIS A 72 22.55 8.31 8.86
CA HIS A 72 22.03 7.09 9.48
C HIS A 72 20.54 6.85 9.16
N TYR A 73 19.80 7.90 8.80
CA TYR A 73 18.40 7.79 8.43
C TYR A 73 18.24 7.72 6.90
N ALA A 74 17.81 6.56 6.41
CA ALA A 74 17.56 6.37 4.99
C ALA A 74 16.42 7.25 4.47
N ILE A 75 16.65 7.90 3.33
CA ILE A 75 15.62 8.64 2.59
C ILE A 75 15.00 7.70 1.57
N ILE A 76 13.67 7.55 1.63
CA ILE A 76 12.89 6.76 0.67
C ILE A 76 11.97 7.72 -0.08
N LEU A 77 12.00 7.64 -1.41
CA LEU A 77 11.11 8.39 -2.29
C LEU A 77 10.09 7.43 -2.89
N GLY A 78 8.80 7.75 -2.76
CA GLY A 78 7.70 6.98 -3.30
C GLY A 78 6.83 7.84 -4.21
N GLY A 79 6.42 7.29 -5.36
CA GLY A 79 5.43 7.90 -6.23
C GLY A 79 4.03 7.82 -5.59
N LEU A 80 3.32 8.94 -5.56
CA LEU A 80 1.93 9.01 -5.11
C LEU A 80 1.00 8.89 -6.33
N SER A 81 -0.03 8.05 -6.23
CA SER A 81 -1.09 8.01 -7.24
C SER A 81 -1.95 9.28 -7.19
N SER A 82 -2.55 9.65 -8.32
CA SER A 82 -3.47 10.81 -8.42
C SER A 82 -4.61 10.75 -7.40
N SER A 83 -5.04 9.54 -7.01
CA SER A 83 -6.07 9.33 -5.97
C SER A 83 -5.58 9.63 -4.55
N GLU A 84 -4.29 9.43 -4.26
CA GLU A 84 -3.69 9.65 -2.92
C GLU A 84 -3.42 11.13 -2.63
N GLY A 85 -3.45 11.97 -3.66
CA GLY A 85 -3.34 13.43 -3.55
C GLY A 85 -4.62 14.13 -3.08
N ASN A 86 -5.77 13.44 -3.04
CA ASN A 86 -7.04 14.08 -2.72
C ASN A 86 -7.39 14.04 -1.22
N VAL A 87 -8.05 15.09 -0.75
CA VAL A 87 -8.55 15.26 0.63
C VAL A 87 -9.95 14.67 0.73
N GLY A 88 -10.18 13.83 1.74
CA GLY A 88 -11.49 13.22 1.93
C GLY A 88 -11.63 12.51 3.27
N TYR A 89 -12.79 11.90 3.48
CA TYR A 89 -13.03 11.05 4.63
C TYR A 89 -12.56 9.64 4.32
N LEU A 90 -11.76 9.08 5.22
CA LEU A 90 -11.30 7.70 5.14
C LEU A 90 -12.07 6.86 6.16
N GLN A 91 -12.78 5.86 5.65
CA GLN A 91 -13.38 4.80 6.45
C GLN A 91 -12.50 3.56 6.32
N MET A 92 -11.94 3.09 7.42
CA MET A 92 -11.14 1.85 7.46
C MET A 92 -11.62 0.95 8.60
N ARG A 93 -11.19 -0.31 8.59
CA ARG A 93 -11.43 -1.25 9.69
C ARG A 93 -10.14 -1.43 10.48
N LEU A 94 -10.18 -1.15 11.77
CA LEU A 94 -9.04 -1.23 12.68
C LEU A 94 -9.31 -2.27 13.77
N LYS A 95 -8.27 -3.02 14.11
CA LYS A 95 -8.24 -3.90 15.28
C LYS A 95 -7.08 -3.45 16.16
N LYS A 96 -7.33 -3.38 17.47
CA LYS A 96 -6.28 -3.16 18.44
C LYS A 96 -5.21 -4.25 18.31
N HIS A 97 -3.94 -3.86 18.32
CA HIS A 97 -2.83 -4.83 18.29
C HIS A 97 -2.81 -5.67 19.57
N ARG A 98 -2.48 -6.97 19.46
CA ARG A 98 -2.57 -7.93 20.56
C ARG A 98 -1.66 -7.58 21.74
N TRP A 99 -0.47 -7.07 21.47
CA TRP A 99 0.54 -6.74 22.48
C TRP A 99 0.43 -5.31 23.02
N TYR A 100 -0.54 -4.53 22.56
CA TYR A 100 -0.79 -3.22 23.13
C TYR A 100 -1.71 -3.35 24.33
N ASP A 101 -1.30 -2.91 25.51
CA ASP A 101 -2.09 -3.13 26.72
C ASP A 101 -3.30 -2.19 26.81
N ARG A 102 -3.12 -0.92 26.41
CA ARG A 102 -4.16 0.11 26.58
C ARG A 102 -5.27 -0.02 25.55
N ILE A 103 -6.48 0.37 25.93
CA ILE A 103 -7.61 0.49 25.01
C ILE A 103 -7.56 1.89 24.38
N LEU A 104 -7.75 1.97 23.07
CA LEU A 104 -7.76 3.25 22.36
C LEU A 104 -9.12 3.92 22.57
N LYS A 105 -9.10 5.22 22.87
CA LYS A 105 -10.29 6.02 23.11
C LYS A 105 -10.57 6.92 21.90
N THR A 106 -11.85 7.13 21.64
CA THR A 106 -12.30 8.08 20.62
C THR A 106 -11.87 9.50 20.97
N ARG A 107 -11.34 10.23 19.98
CA ARG A 107 -10.76 11.58 20.10
C ARG A 107 -9.37 11.69 20.75
N ASP A 108 -8.68 10.59 20.98
CA ASP A 108 -7.27 10.65 21.40
C ASP A 108 -6.35 10.66 20.17
N PRO A 109 -5.30 11.49 20.14
CA PRO A 109 -4.40 11.55 19.01
C PRO A 109 -3.66 10.22 18.81
N LEU A 110 -3.63 9.73 17.56
CA LEU A 110 -3.00 8.48 17.16
C LEU A 110 -2.16 8.71 15.90
N ILE A 111 -0.94 8.18 15.88
CA ILE A 111 -0.08 8.20 14.69
C ILE A 111 -0.43 6.97 13.84
N LEU A 112 -0.84 7.22 12.60
CA LEU A 112 -1.12 6.17 11.63
C LEU A 112 -0.04 6.17 10.55
N SER A 113 0.41 4.96 10.19
CA SER A 113 1.26 4.75 9.02
C SER A 113 0.40 4.14 7.90
N LEU A 114 0.09 4.93 6.88
CA LEU A 114 -0.71 4.53 5.71
C LEU A 114 0.10 4.75 4.43
N GLY A 115 0.45 3.67 3.73
CA GLY A 115 1.30 3.74 2.55
C GLY A 115 2.63 4.43 2.86
N TRP A 116 2.97 5.48 2.09
CA TRP A 116 4.19 6.28 2.28
C TRP A 116 4.10 7.33 3.40
N ARG A 117 2.91 7.54 3.98
CA ARG A 117 2.65 8.66 4.89
C ARG A 117 2.48 8.20 6.32
N ARG A 118 3.19 8.88 7.23
CA ARG A 118 3.00 8.81 8.67
C ARG A 118 2.41 10.15 9.12
N PHE A 119 1.25 10.13 9.74
CA PHE A 119 0.61 11.35 10.22
C PHE A 119 -0.12 11.10 11.54
N GLN A 120 -0.25 12.14 12.34
CA GLN A 120 -1.07 12.14 13.54
C GLN A 120 -2.53 12.46 13.19
N THR A 121 -3.46 11.78 13.83
CA THR A 121 -4.89 12.02 13.65
C THR A 121 -5.70 11.81 14.90
N ILE A 122 -6.89 12.37 14.91
CA ILE A 122 -7.89 12.20 15.97
C ILE A 122 -9.02 11.30 15.43
N PRO A 123 -9.05 10.01 15.77
CA PRO A 123 -10.00 9.05 15.21
C PRO A 123 -11.35 9.02 15.91
N LEU A 124 -12.39 8.64 15.16
CA LEU A 124 -13.71 8.31 15.66
C LEU A 124 -14.01 6.83 15.41
N TYR A 125 -14.19 6.04 16.47
CA TYR A 125 -14.49 4.61 16.35
C TYR A 125 -15.99 4.34 16.23
N HIS A 126 -16.39 3.42 15.35
CA HIS A 126 -17.77 3.00 15.18
C HIS A 126 -17.90 1.48 14.95
N ILE A 127 -19.09 0.95 15.16
CA ILE A 127 -19.48 -0.40 14.77
C ILE A 127 -20.74 -0.33 13.91
N GLU A 128 -20.82 -1.21 12.92
CA GLU A 128 -22.01 -1.36 12.11
C GLU A 128 -22.95 -2.35 12.81
N ASP A 129 -24.12 -1.88 13.20
CA ASP A 129 -25.17 -2.74 13.75
C ASP A 129 -25.85 -3.51 12.59
N HIS A 130 -26.56 -4.61 12.89
CA HIS A 130 -27.27 -5.42 11.89
C HIS A 130 -28.26 -4.63 11.01
N ASN A 131 -28.68 -3.45 11.46
CA ASN A 131 -29.61 -2.55 10.77
C ASN A 131 -28.89 -1.60 9.79
N GLY A 132 -27.60 -1.81 9.50
CA GLY A 132 -26.78 -0.94 8.63
C GLY A 132 -26.49 0.43 9.22
N ARG A 133 -26.75 0.65 10.52
CA ARG A 133 -26.47 1.91 11.22
C ARG A 133 -25.06 1.86 11.81
N HIS A 134 -24.32 2.95 11.64
CA HIS A 134 -23.00 3.12 12.25
C HIS A 134 -23.14 3.75 13.64
N ARG A 135 -22.99 2.93 14.68
CA ARG A 135 -23.04 3.37 16.09
C ARG A 135 -21.65 3.77 16.56
N LEU A 136 -21.54 4.99 17.11
CA LEU A 136 -20.29 5.51 17.66
C LEU A 136 -19.89 4.74 18.94
N LEU A 137 -18.61 4.39 19.04
CA LEU A 137 -18.00 3.79 20.21
C LEU A 137 -17.16 4.83 20.97
N LYS A 138 -17.11 4.70 22.30
CA LYS A 138 -16.21 5.51 23.15
C LYS A 138 -14.79 4.93 23.16
N TYR A 139 -14.67 3.61 23.01
CA TYR A 139 -13.42 2.85 23.11
C TYR A 139 -13.38 1.74 22.05
N THR A 140 -12.18 1.35 21.63
CA THR A 140 -12.01 0.21 20.72
C THR A 140 -12.30 -1.11 21.42
N PRO A 141 -13.02 -2.06 20.79
CA PRO A 141 -13.20 -3.39 21.35
C PRO A 141 -11.85 -4.16 21.35
N GLN A 142 -11.63 -4.99 22.37
CA GLN A 142 -10.31 -5.58 22.61
C GLN A 142 -9.92 -6.69 21.61
N HIS A 143 -10.89 -7.47 21.14
CA HIS A 143 -10.64 -8.62 20.26
C HIS A 143 -11.46 -8.57 18.96
N MET A 144 -12.14 -7.45 18.69
CA MET A 144 -12.97 -7.27 17.49
C MET A 144 -12.42 -6.17 16.58
N HIS A 145 -12.79 -6.24 15.30
CA HIS A 145 -12.56 -5.15 14.37
C HIS A 145 -13.64 -4.09 14.59
N CYS A 146 -13.23 -2.82 14.62
CA CYS A 146 -14.13 -1.68 14.61
C CYS A 146 -13.89 -0.84 13.35
N GLY A 147 -14.92 -0.14 12.91
CA GLY A 147 -14.76 0.93 11.94
C GLY A 147 -14.09 2.13 12.59
N ILE A 148 -13.33 2.87 11.80
CA ILE A 148 -12.76 4.15 12.21
C ILE A 148 -13.07 5.16 11.10
N PHE A 149 -13.70 6.25 11.48
CA PHE A 149 -13.86 7.44 10.67
C PHE A 149 -12.79 8.46 11.06
N LYS A 150 -12.20 9.08 10.05
CA LYS A 150 -11.16 10.08 10.22
C LYS A 150 -11.47 11.27 9.32
N ASN A 151 -11.53 12.45 9.92
CA ASN A 151 -11.64 13.72 9.20
C ASN A 151 -10.24 14.24 8.97
N THR A 152 -9.68 14.06 7.77
CA THR A 152 -8.32 14.56 7.49
C THR A 152 -8.05 14.61 6.02
N CYS A 153 -7.33 15.67 5.67
CA CYS A 153 -6.44 15.76 4.53
C CYS A 153 -5.76 14.42 4.21
N PHE A 154 -5.95 14.05 2.95
CA PHE A 154 -5.30 12.99 2.21
C PHE A 154 -5.72 11.54 2.51
N VAL A 155 -6.04 10.87 1.39
CA VAL A 155 -6.17 9.43 1.14
C VAL A 155 -7.62 8.96 1.00
N LYS A 156 -8.03 8.70 -0.25
CA LYS A 156 -9.08 7.74 -0.59
C LYS A 156 -8.44 6.46 -1.13
N VAL A 157 -8.84 5.33 -0.52
CA VAL A 157 -8.64 3.93 -0.95
C VAL A 157 -7.18 3.59 -1.24
N ILE A 158 -6.41 3.39 -0.17
CA ILE A 158 -5.32 2.42 -0.25
C ILE A 158 -6.01 1.05 -0.27
N LEU A 159 -6.04 0.44 -1.45
CA LEU A 159 -6.51 -0.93 -1.70
C LEU A 159 -5.91 -1.87 -0.66
N SER A 160 -6.74 -2.40 0.25
CA SER A 160 -6.48 -3.57 1.10
C SER A 160 -5.05 -3.77 1.63
N LEU A 161 -4.28 -2.71 1.91
CA LEU A 161 -2.94 -2.85 2.47
C LEU A 161 -3.04 -2.91 4.00
N PRO A 162 -2.28 -3.81 4.64
CA PRO A 162 -2.22 -3.87 6.08
C PRO A 162 -1.64 -2.57 6.63
N ILE A 163 -2.36 -1.97 7.58
CA ILE A 163 -1.98 -0.73 8.24
C ILE A 163 -1.21 -1.07 9.51
N ALA A 164 -0.03 -0.49 9.68
CA ALA A 164 0.71 -0.56 10.93
C ALA A 164 0.43 0.68 11.78
N LEU A 165 0.07 0.46 13.05
CA LEU A 165 0.05 1.51 14.05
C LEU A 165 1.43 1.60 14.66
N SER A 166 2.11 2.73 14.48
CA SER A 166 3.28 3.08 15.29
C SER A 166 2.75 3.71 16.58
N LEU A 167 2.82 2.95 17.68
CA LEU A 167 2.51 3.41 19.04
C LEU A 167 3.79 3.84 19.75
#